data_AF-A0A811NJX4-F1
#
_entry.id   AF-A0A811NJX4-F1
#
_cell.length_a   1.000
_cell.length_b   1.000
_cell.length_c   1.000
_cell.angle_alpha   90.00
_cell.angle_beta   90.00
_cell.angle_gamma   90.00
#
_symmetry.space_group_name_H-M   'P 1'
#
loop_
_entity.id
_entity.type
_entity.pdbx_description
1 polymer ?
#
loop_
_entity_poly.entity_id
_entity_poly.type
_entity_poly.pdbx_seq_one_letter_code
_entity_poly.pdbx_strand_id
1 'polypeptide(L)'
;MTAADPPVTCAFSVLNLGKVAELFVAWQRGLKGVPSYYAIKCNPNSALLGALAALGAGFDCASPAEMDAVFALGVAADRIIYVNPCNPEAHIQHAASVGVDITTFDSVEVDKLTRFHPRCRLLLRLKVPDVGDASLT
;
A
#
# COMPACT_ATOMS: atom_id res chain seq x y z
N MET A 1 6.37 -43.85 8.84
CA MET A 1 5.30 -43.37 9.74
C MET A 1 5.43 -41.87 9.84
N THR A 2 4.70 -41.13 9.02
CA THR A 2 4.61 -39.67 9.14
C THR A 2 3.63 -39.39 10.28
N ALA A 3 4.08 -38.71 11.34
CA ALA A 3 3.18 -38.24 12.37
C ALA A 3 2.16 -37.30 11.70
N ALA A 4 0.90 -37.68 11.70
CA ALA A 4 -0.18 -36.80 11.27
C ALA A 4 -0.23 -35.62 12.23
N ASP A 5 -0.30 -34.40 11.70
CA ASP A 5 -0.47 -33.21 12.51
C ASP A 5 -1.70 -33.37 13.42
N PRO A 6 -1.65 -32.85 14.65
CA PRO A 6 -2.77 -32.93 15.57
C PRO A 6 -4.03 -32.32 14.93
N PRO A 7 -5.23 -32.86 15.22
CA PRO A 7 -6.47 -32.35 14.65
C PRO A 7 -6.65 -30.88 15.02
N VAL A 8 -6.82 -30.03 14.00
CA VAL A 8 -7.05 -28.60 14.19
C VAL A 8 -8.45 -28.39 14.76
N THR A 9 -8.52 -27.81 15.96
CA THR A 9 -9.77 -27.61 16.72
C THR A 9 -10.29 -26.18 16.70
N CYS A 10 -9.53 -25.24 16.12
CA CYS A 10 -9.91 -23.83 15.99
C CYS A 10 -9.95 -23.40 14.52
N ALA A 11 -10.57 -22.24 14.24
CA ALA A 11 -10.54 -21.65 12.91
C ALA A 11 -9.09 -21.29 12.53
N PHE A 12 -8.70 -21.61 11.31
CA PHE A 12 -7.39 -21.28 10.75
C PHE A 12 -7.55 -20.71 9.34
N SER A 13 -6.48 -20.13 8.81
CA SER A 13 -6.43 -19.59 7.45
C SER A 13 -5.22 -20.16 6.71
N VAL A 14 -5.39 -20.38 5.41
CA VAL A 14 -4.31 -20.82 4.51
C VAL A 14 -4.03 -19.70 3.53
N LEU A 15 -2.78 -19.21 3.51
CA LEU A 15 -2.32 -18.20 2.57
C LEU A 15 -1.53 -18.87 1.45
N ASN A 16 -2.12 -18.95 0.25
CA ASN A 16 -1.45 -19.46 -0.93
C ASN A 16 -0.64 -18.36 -1.63
N LEU A 17 0.66 -18.26 -1.32
CA LEU A 17 1.57 -17.30 -1.97
C LEU A 17 1.78 -17.59 -3.46
N GLY A 18 1.63 -18.83 -3.91
CA GLY A 18 1.67 -19.17 -5.34
C GLY A 18 0.57 -18.43 -6.10
N LYS A 19 -0.64 -18.34 -5.52
CA LYS A 19 -1.74 -17.60 -6.14
C LYS A 19 -1.47 -16.10 -6.22
N VAL A 20 -0.79 -15.54 -5.22
CA VAL A 20 -0.37 -14.12 -5.22
C VAL A 20 0.57 -13.86 -6.39
N ALA A 21 1.57 -14.72 -6.59
CA ALA A 21 2.53 -14.60 -7.69
C ALA A 21 1.84 -14.72 -9.07
N GLU A 22 0.91 -15.67 -9.24
CA GLU A 22 0.12 -15.80 -10.47
C GLU A 22 -0.66 -14.52 -10.80
N LEU A 23 -1.35 -13.95 -9.80
CA LEU A 23 -2.15 -12.74 -9.98
C LEU A 23 -1.28 -11.51 -10.26
N PHE A 24 -0.10 -11.42 -9.65
CA PHE A 24 0.85 -10.35 -9.93
C PHE A 24 1.36 -10.41 -11.37
N VAL A 25 1.71 -11.60 -11.86
CA VAL A 25 2.11 -11.78 -13.27
C VAL A 25 0.94 -11.47 -14.22
N ALA A 26 -0.28 -11.86 -13.86
CA ALA A 26 -1.48 -11.51 -14.63
C ALA A 26 -1.70 -9.99 -14.68
N TRP A 27 -1.51 -9.27 -13.57
CA TRP A 27 -1.56 -7.80 -13.51
C TRP A 27 -0.55 -7.18 -14.48
N GLN A 28 0.71 -7.60 -14.41
CA GLN A 28 1.77 -7.06 -15.29
C GLN A 28 1.47 -7.29 -16.77
N ARG A 29 0.83 -8.42 -17.11
CA ARG A 29 0.44 -8.73 -18.49
C ARG A 29 -0.79 -7.96 -18.96
N GLY A 30 -1.80 -7.83 -18.10
CA GLY A 30 -3.08 -7.21 -18.42
C GLY A 30 -3.05 -5.68 -18.37
N LEU A 31 -2.24 -5.10 -17.48
CA LEU A 31 -2.12 -3.66 -17.25
C LEU A 31 -0.68 -3.20 -17.54
N LYS A 32 -0.22 -3.41 -18.77
CA LYS A 32 1.13 -3.02 -19.19
C LYS A 32 1.38 -1.53 -18.95
N GLY A 33 2.50 -1.22 -18.31
CA GLY A 33 2.87 0.15 -17.96
C GLY A 33 2.20 0.70 -16.70
N VAL A 34 1.31 -0.07 -16.04
CA VAL A 34 0.69 0.32 -14.78
C VAL A 34 1.43 -0.36 -13.61
N PRO A 35 2.30 0.37 -12.87
CA PRO A 35 2.94 -0.19 -11.69
C PRO A 35 1.90 -0.55 -10.63
N SER A 36 2.10 -1.68 -9.96
CA SER A 36 1.24 -2.12 -8.87
C SER A 36 1.73 -1.50 -7.55
N TYR A 37 0.82 -0.90 -6.80
CA TYR A 37 1.04 -0.48 -5.41
C TYR A 37 0.03 -1.20 -4.52
N TYR A 38 0.51 -2.14 -3.70
CA TYR A 38 -0.36 -2.94 -2.85
C TYR A 38 -0.78 -2.16 -1.60
N ALA A 39 -2.08 -2.05 -1.35
CA ALA A 39 -2.63 -1.41 -0.17
C ALA A 39 -2.52 -2.32 1.05
N ILE A 40 -1.64 -1.99 2.00
CA ILE A 40 -1.30 -2.87 3.13
C ILE A 40 -2.49 -3.13 4.05
N LYS A 41 -3.33 -2.10 4.27
CA LYS A 41 -4.58 -2.20 5.04
C LYS A 41 -5.50 -3.36 4.63
N CYS A 42 -5.39 -3.85 3.40
CA CYS A 42 -6.18 -5.00 2.94
C CYS A 42 -5.75 -6.30 3.63
N ASN A 43 -4.45 -6.55 3.79
CA ASN A 43 -3.90 -7.68 4.51
C ASN A 43 -2.40 -7.44 4.83
N PRO A 44 -2.05 -7.13 6.10
CA PRO A 44 -0.68 -6.80 6.48
C PRO A 44 0.20 -8.03 6.76
N ASN A 45 -0.19 -9.23 6.32
CA ASN A 45 0.58 -10.45 6.55
C ASN A 45 2.00 -10.33 5.96
N SER A 46 3.02 -10.50 6.79
CA SER A 46 4.43 -10.31 6.39
C SER A 46 4.88 -11.23 5.25
N ALA A 47 4.36 -12.46 5.18
CA ALA A 47 4.69 -13.38 4.09
C ALA A 47 4.07 -12.93 2.76
N LEU A 48 2.86 -12.37 2.79
CA LEU A 48 2.24 -11.74 1.62
C LEU A 48 3.04 -10.51 1.15
N LEU A 49 3.37 -9.60 2.07
CA LEU A 49 4.14 -8.40 1.76
C LEU A 49 5.53 -8.76 1.23
N GLY A 50 6.21 -9.73 1.83
CA GLY A 50 7.51 -10.24 1.38
C GLY A 50 7.45 -10.84 -0.03
N ALA A 51 6.42 -11.63 -0.33
CA ALA A 51 6.22 -12.18 -1.68
C ALA A 51 6.02 -11.07 -2.72
N LEU A 52 5.18 -10.07 -2.42
CA LEU A 52 4.94 -8.92 -3.29
C LEU A 52 6.20 -8.06 -3.47
N ALA A 53 6.95 -7.83 -2.39
CA ALA A 53 8.21 -7.09 -2.43
C ALA A 53 9.22 -7.75 -3.36
N ALA A 54 9.39 -9.08 -3.23
CA ALA A 54 10.27 -9.90 -4.07
C ALA A 54 9.85 -9.92 -5.55
N LEU A 55 8.55 -9.81 -5.83
CA LEU A 55 8.02 -9.70 -7.19
C LEU A 55 8.16 -8.30 -7.80
N GLY A 56 8.55 -7.29 -7.00
CA GLY A 56 8.75 -5.92 -7.48
C GLY A 56 7.55 -4.98 -7.28
N ALA A 57 6.56 -5.34 -6.46
CA ALA A 57 5.41 -4.48 -6.17
C ALA A 57 5.79 -3.19 -5.41
N GLY A 58 5.20 -2.05 -5.74
CA GLY A 58 5.14 -0.91 -4.83
C GLY A 58 4.16 -1.15 -3.68
N PHE A 59 4.13 -0.22 -2.72
CA PHE A 59 3.23 -0.28 -1.57
C PHE A 59 2.49 1.04 -1.37
N ASP A 60 1.17 0.93 -1.21
CA ASP A 60 0.31 1.98 -0.68
C ASP A 60 0.28 1.80 0.84
N CYS A 61 0.82 2.80 1.54
CA CYS A 61 0.82 2.89 3.00
C CYS A 61 -0.11 4.02 3.44
N ALA A 62 -0.87 3.79 4.51
CA ALA A 62 -1.74 4.76 5.17
C ALA A 62 -1.23 5.15 6.58
N SER A 63 -0.14 4.54 7.07
CA SER A 63 0.47 4.90 8.36
C SER A 63 1.99 4.66 8.41
N PRO A 64 2.71 5.30 9.35
CA PRO A 64 4.13 5.02 9.63
C PRO A 64 4.41 3.52 9.87
N ALA A 65 3.54 2.84 10.62
CA ALA A 65 3.71 1.41 10.91
C ALA A 65 3.68 0.53 9.64
N GLU A 66 2.87 0.91 8.66
CA GLU A 66 2.84 0.23 7.36
C GLU A 66 4.10 0.53 6.54
N MET A 67 4.60 1.77 6.56
CA MET A 67 5.89 2.11 5.92
C MET A 67 7.04 1.31 6.55
N ASP A 68 7.10 1.26 7.88
CA ASP A 68 8.15 0.56 8.62
C ASP A 68 8.12 -0.95 8.33
N ALA A 69 6.94 -1.54 8.21
CA ALA A 69 6.78 -2.94 7.78
C ALA A 69 7.33 -3.20 6.38
N VAL A 70 7.18 -2.25 5.45
CA VAL A 70 7.72 -2.34 4.09
C VAL A 70 9.24 -2.13 4.08
N PHE A 71 9.75 -1.17 4.86
CA PHE A 71 11.18 -0.95 5.00
C PHE A 71 11.90 -2.15 5.63
N ALA A 72 11.26 -2.85 6.58
CA ALA A 72 11.80 -4.07 7.17
C ALA A 72 12.01 -5.20 6.14
N LEU A 73 11.34 -5.14 4.98
CA LEU A 73 11.51 -6.05 3.86
C LEU A 73 12.60 -5.60 2.87
N GLY A 74 13.30 -4.49 3.15
CA GLY A 74 14.35 -3.93 2.29
C GLY A 74 13.83 -3.19 1.06
N VAL A 75 12.56 -2.80 1.05
CA VAL A 75 11.96 -2.03 -0.06
C VAL A 75 12.41 -0.58 0.03
N ALA A 76 12.84 -0.01 -1.09
CA ALA A 76 13.25 1.37 -1.19
C ALA A 76 12.06 2.35 -1.09
N ALA A 77 12.31 3.54 -0.55
CA ALA A 77 11.26 4.54 -0.32
C ALA A 77 10.56 5.02 -1.61
N ASP A 78 11.24 4.95 -2.75
CA ASP A 78 10.70 5.31 -4.06
C ASP A 78 9.60 4.36 -4.58
N ARG A 79 9.44 3.19 -3.94
CA ARG A 79 8.35 2.23 -4.17
C ARG A 79 7.19 2.38 -3.19
N ILE A 80 7.20 3.40 -2.33
CA ILE A 80 6.15 3.66 -1.36
C ILE A 80 5.39 4.93 -1.73
N ILE A 81 4.07 4.85 -1.69
CA ILE A 81 3.19 6.03 -1.76
C ILE A 81 2.44 6.13 -0.44
N TYR A 82 2.48 7.31 0.19
CA TYR A 82 1.70 7.58 1.39
C TYR A 82 0.27 8.02 1.03
N VAL A 83 -0.68 7.08 0.99
CA VAL A 83 -2.06 7.32 0.50
C VAL A 83 -3.02 7.50 1.67
N ASN A 84 -2.93 8.65 2.32
CA ASN A 84 -3.98 9.13 3.20
C ASN A 84 -4.15 10.65 2.96
N PRO A 85 -5.35 11.15 2.60
CA PRO A 85 -5.53 12.56 2.26
C PRO A 85 -5.48 13.50 3.47
N CYS A 86 -5.77 13.00 4.68
CA CYS A 86 -5.81 13.78 5.91
C CYS A 86 -4.76 13.26 6.90
N ASN A 87 -3.51 13.69 6.73
CA ASN A 87 -2.38 13.14 7.48
C ASN A 87 -2.14 13.91 8.79
N PRO A 88 -1.90 13.20 9.91
CA PRO A 88 -1.32 13.81 11.10
C PRO A 88 0.05 14.42 10.80
N GLU A 89 0.37 15.57 11.39
CA GLU A 89 1.64 16.27 11.17
C GLU A 89 2.86 15.36 11.45
N ALA A 90 2.79 14.61 12.56
CA ALA A 90 3.83 13.63 12.92
C ALA A 90 4.04 12.53 11.86
N HIS A 91 2.97 12.13 11.15
CA HIS A 91 3.10 11.13 10.08
C HIS A 91 3.72 11.72 8.82
N ILE A 92 3.39 12.97 8.49
CA ILE A 92 4.03 13.72 7.40
C ILE A 92 5.54 13.86 7.68
N GLN A 93 5.89 14.21 8.90
CA GLN A 93 7.29 14.33 9.34
C GLN A 93 8.03 12.99 9.29
N HIS A 94 7.38 11.88 9.67
CA HIS A 94 7.94 10.54 9.52
C HIS A 94 8.20 10.20 8.05
N ALA A 95 7.20 10.39 7.18
CA ALA A 95 7.36 10.16 5.74
C ALA A 95 8.54 10.98 5.18
N ALA A 96 8.69 12.23 5.59
CA ALA A 96 9.79 13.10 5.19
C ALA A 96 11.16 12.60 5.69
N SER A 97 11.24 12.09 6.93
CA SER A 97 12.49 11.63 7.53
C SER A 97 13.02 10.34 6.91
N VAL A 98 12.11 9.49 6.40
CA VAL A 98 12.44 8.20 5.75
C VAL A 98 12.44 8.27 4.22
N GLY A 99 12.23 9.46 3.63
CA GLY A 99 12.33 9.70 2.19
C GLY A 99 11.13 9.21 1.37
N VAL A 100 9.96 9.04 1.99
CA VAL A 100 8.71 8.77 1.26
C VAL A 100 8.18 10.10 0.73
N ASP A 101 8.44 10.35 -0.55
CA ASP A 101 8.27 11.65 -1.19
C ASP A 101 7.03 11.72 -2.10
N ILE A 102 6.07 10.80 -1.98
CA ILE A 102 4.79 10.87 -2.71
C ILE A 102 3.64 10.69 -1.72
N THR A 103 2.67 11.60 -1.74
CA THR A 103 1.44 11.47 -0.95
C THR A 103 0.21 12.00 -1.67
N THR A 104 -0.97 11.67 -1.17
CA THR A 104 -2.25 12.17 -1.68
C THR A 104 -2.80 13.33 -0.86
N PHE A 105 -3.58 14.20 -1.49
CA PHE A 105 -4.38 15.23 -0.81
C PHE A 105 -5.70 15.47 -1.56
N ASP A 106 -6.71 16.01 -0.89
CA ASP A 106 -8.00 16.38 -1.47
C ASP A 106 -8.58 17.71 -0.93
N SER A 107 -7.81 18.44 -0.13
CA SER A 107 -8.27 19.61 0.60
C SER A 107 -7.11 20.57 0.94
N VAL A 108 -7.34 21.53 1.84
CA VAL A 108 -6.35 22.50 2.34
C VAL A 108 -5.17 21.86 3.09
N GLU A 109 -5.17 20.54 3.26
CA GLU A 109 -4.06 19.73 3.80
C GLU A 109 -2.70 19.99 3.12
N VAL A 110 -2.71 20.54 1.89
CA VAL A 110 -1.51 21.01 1.18
C VAL A 110 -0.67 22.00 1.99
N ASP A 111 -1.29 22.83 2.83
CA ASP A 111 -0.56 23.80 3.67
C ASP A 111 0.31 23.08 4.73
N LYS A 112 -0.21 22.00 5.32
CA LYS A 112 0.56 21.15 6.25
C LYS A 112 1.69 20.43 5.53
N LEU A 113 1.42 19.89 4.34
CA LEU A 113 2.43 19.20 3.54
C LEU A 113 3.58 20.14 3.15
N THR A 114 3.26 21.38 2.77
CA THR A 114 4.26 22.42 2.46
C THR A 114 5.11 22.77 3.68
N ARG A 115 4.53 22.76 4.88
CA ARG A 115 5.24 23.05 6.12
C ARG A 115 6.15 21.92 6.60
N PHE A 116 5.70 20.67 6.52
CA PHE A 116 6.38 19.53 7.15
C PHE A 116 7.12 18.61 6.17
N HIS A 117 6.78 18.64 4.89
CA HIS A 117 7.45 17.88 3.83
C HIS A 117 7.47 18.68 2.51
N PRO A 118 8.23 19.79 2.43
CA PRO A 118 8.21 20.71 1.29
C PRO A 118 8.74 20.10 -0.03
N ARG A 119 9.39 18.93 0.04
CA ARG A 119 9.87 18.20 -1.15
C ARG A 119 8.89 17.11 -1.63
N CYS A 120 7.77 16.93 -0.91
CA CYS A 120 6.80 15.91 -1.24
C CYS A 120 6.13 16.20 -2.59
N ARG A 121 6.04 15.17 -3.43
CA ARG A 121 5.24 15.18 -4.65
C ARG A 121 3.80 14.83 -4.30
N LEU A 122 2.89 15.66 -4.76
CA LEU A 122 1.49 15.58 -4.36
C LEU A 122 0.62 15.00 -5.47
N LEU A 123 -0.24 14.05 -5.09
CA LEU A 123 -1.26 13.46 -5.94
C LEU A 123 -2.63 14.00 -5.50
N LEU A 124 -3.29 14.78 -6.35
CA LEU A 124 -4.65 15.26 -6.08
C LEU A 124 -5.63 14.09 -6.23
N ARG A 125 -6.36 13.78 -5.16
CA ARG A 125 -7.40 12.75 -5.14
C ARG A 125 -8.74 13.36 -5.54
N LEU A 126 -9.22 13.01 -6.72
CA LEU A 126 -10.52 13.45 -7.22
C LEU A 126 -11.63 12.51 -6.75
N LYS A 127 -12.78 13.09 -6.38
CA LYS A 127 -14.01 12.32 -6.16
C LYS A 127 -14.51 11.83 -7.53
N VAL A 128 -14.74 10.52 -7.64
CA VAL A 128 -15.38 9.91 -8.82
C VAL A 128 -16.85 9.66 -8.45
N PRO A 129 -17.82 9.99 -9.31
CA PRO A 129 -19.23 9.66 -9.07
C PRO A 129 -19.42 8.15 -8.93
N ASP A 130 -20.26 7.73 -7.98
CA ASP A 130 -20.66 6.33 -7.92
C ASP A 130 -21.47 5.98 -9.17
N VAL A 131 -21.26 4.78 -9.72
CA VAL A 131 -21.90 4.32 -10.98
C VAL A 131 -23.44 4.26 -10.88
N GLY A 132 -24.02 4.43 -9.67
CA GLY A 132 -25.46 4.55 -9.41
C GLY A 132 -26.02 5.97 -9.34
N ASP A 133 -25.17 7.00 -9.24
CA ASP A 133 -25.58 8.42 -9.14
C ASP A 133 -25.63 9.12 -10.50
N ALA A 134 -25.49 8.38 -11.60
CA ALA A 134 -25.67 8.88 -12.95
C ALA A 134 -27.15 9.15 -13.28
N SER A 135 -27.79 10.04 -12.51
CA SER A 135 -28.85 10.87 -13.08
C SER A 135 -28.15 11.94 -13.89
N LEU A 136 -27.97 11.68 -15.19
CA LEU A 136 -27.66 12.72 -16.15
C LEU A 136 -28.90 13.63 -16.25
N THR A 137 -28.93 14.68 -15.43
CA THR A 137 -29.82 15.83 -15.58
C THR A 137 -28.99 17.10 -15.69
#